data_AF-M1ZSA1-F1
#
_entry.id   AF-M1ZSA1-F1
#
_cell.length_a   1.000
_cell.length_b   1.000
_cell.length_c   1.000
_cell.angle_alpha   90.00
_cell.angle_beta   90.00
_cell.angle_gamma   90.00
#
_symmetry.space_group_name_H-M   'P 1'
#
loop_
_entity.id
_entity.type
_entity.pdbx_description
1 polymer ?
#
loop_
_entity_poly.entity_id
_entity_poly.type
_entity_poly.pdbx_seq_one_letter_code
_entity_poly.pdbx_strand_id
1 'polypeptide(L)'
;EMIKRHKEGKEFKFYHFNIDLQGGPCVYKRISGCGAGHEYVAISPSGDVYPCHQFVGNEDFKMGNIMKDFEVKEDTAKEFKKAHIYNKPECKECWARFYCSGGCQANNYNFNKDMNIPYSLGCTMQKKRIECAITLKSNTMND
;
A
#
# COMPACT_ATOMS: atom_id res chain seq x y z
N GLU A 1 -7.92 8.43 23.45
CA GLU A 1 -8.68 9.56 22.90
C GLU A 1 -9.82 9.15 21.97
N MET A 2 -9.58 8.46 20.85
CA MET A 2 -10.67 8.10 19.91
C MET A 2 -11.83 7.32 20.58
N ILE A 3 -11.52 6.31 21.42
CA ILE A 3 -12.52 5.56 22.21
C ILE A 3 -13.34 6.49 23.13
N LYS A 4 -12.66 7.41 23.83
CA LYS A 4 -13.30 8.37 24.73
C LYS A 4 -14.30 9.24 23.96
N ARG A 5 -13.86 9.82 22.85
CA ARG A 5 -14.70 10.67 22.00
C ARG A 5 -15.87 9.94 21.36
N HIS A 6 -15.70 8.67 21.00
CA HIS A 6 -16.80 7.83 20.51
C HIS A 6 -17.91 7.69 21.57
N LYS A 7 -17.54 7.38 22.82
CA LYS A 7 -18.49 7.29 23.96
C LYS A 7 -19.20 8.61 24.28
N GLU A 8 -18.56 9.75 23.98
CA GLU A 8 -19.14 11.08 24.17
C GLU A 8 -20.00 11.55 22.98
N GLY A 9 -20.17 10.72 21.93
CA GLY A 9 -20.87 11.10 20.70
C GLY A 9 -20.14 12.15 19.86
N LYS A 10 -18.83 12.35 20.09
CA LYS A 10 -17.96 13.36 19.45
C LYS A 10 -16.85 12.70 18.62
N GLU A 11 -17.16 11.60 17.96
CA GLU A 11 -16.19 10.83 17.20
C GLU A 11 -15.55 11.64 16.07
N PHE A 12 -14.30 11.28 15.73
CA PHE A 12 -13.63 11.79 14.54
C PHE A 12 -13.01 10.63 13.78
N LYS A 13 -12.99 10.76 12.45
CA LYS A 13 -12.46 9.73 11.57
C LYS A 13 -10.99 10.01 11.30
N PHE A 14 -10.15 8.99 11.52
CA PHE A 14 -8.77 9.01 11.08
C PHE A 14 -8.49 7.74 10.28
N TYR A 15 -8.34 7.90 8.97
CA TYR A 15 -8.36 6.80 8.00
C TYR A 15 -7.37 5.68 8.30
N HIS A 16 -6.23 6.00 8.93
CA HIS A 16 -5.22 5.03 9.33
C HIS A 16 -5.71 3.97 10.33
N PHE A 17 -6.81 4.22 11.05
CA PHE A 17 -7.42 3.27 11.98
C PHE A 17 -8.77 2.72 11.47
N ASN A 18 -9.18 3.09 10.25
CA ASN A 18 -10.38 2.56 9.63
C ASN A 18 -10.09 1.15 9.12
N ILE A 19 -10.33 0.14 9.95
CA ILE A 19 -10.20 -1.28 9.60
C ILE A 19 -11.57 -1.95 9.58
N ASP A 20 -11.76 -2.87 8.63
CA ASP A 20 -12.94 -3.72 8.58
C ASP A 20 -12.58 -5.15 9.02
N LEU A 21 -13.26 -5.63 10.07
CA LEU A 21 -13.10 -6.97 10.63
C LEU A 21 -14.14 -7.97 10.10
N GLN A 22 -15.26 -7.50 9.52
CA GLN A 22 -16.40 -8.33 9.11
C GLN A 22 -16.58 -8.37 7.59
N GLY A 23 -16.30 -7.28 6.88
CA GLY A 23 -16.61 -7.05 5.47
C GLY A 23 -15.48 -6.38 4.69
N GLY A 24 -14.28 -6.94 4.72
CA GLY A 24 -13.15 -6.34 4.01
C GLY A 24 -13.18 -6.51 2.48
N PRO A 25 -12.27 -5.81 1.77
CA PRO A 25 -12.12 -5.96 0.32
C PRO A 25 -11.85 -7.42 -0.08
N CYS A 26 -12.23 -7.76 -1.31
CA CYS A 26 -12.01 -9.09 -1.88
C CYS A 26 -10.53 -9.48 -1.81
N VAL A 27 -10.26 -10.79 -1.85
CA VAL A 27 -8.90 -11.35 -1.71
C VAL A 27 -7.90 -10.68 -2.66
N TYR A 28 -8.31 -10.43 -3.91
CA TYR A 28 -7.49 -9.75 -4.89
C TYR A 28 -6.97 -8.39 -4.40
N LYS A 29 -7.84 -7.54 -3.84
CA LYS A 29 -7.45 -6.21 -3.32
C LYS A 29 -6.57 -6.26 -2.08
N ARG A 30 -6.63 -7.35 -1.29
CA ARG A 30 -5.70 -7.60 -0.18
C ARG A 30 -4.31 -8.06 -0.63
N ILE A 31 -4.19 -8.49 -1.89
CA ILE A 31 -2.93 -8.95 -2.49
C ILE A 31 -2.28 -7.85 -3.31
N SER A 32 -3.08 -7.12 -4.11
CA SER A 32 -2.60 -6.11 -5.07
C SER A 32 -1.99 -4.86 -4.42
N GLY A 33 -2.28 -4.61 -3.14
CA GLY A 33 -1.85 -3.40 -2.45
C GLY A 33 -2.37 -2.13 -3.12
N CYS A 34 -1.53 -1.09 -3.18
CA CYS A 34 -1.93 0.21 -3.73
C CYS A 34 -2.10 0.24 -5.25
N GLY A 35 -1.69 -0.82 -5.97
CA GLY A 35 -1.83 -0.91 -7.43
C GLY A 35 -0.79 -0.12 -8.24
N ALA A 36 0.24 0.44 -7.60
CA ALA A 36 1.30 1.19 -8.29
C ALA A 36 1.87 0.40 -9.48
N GLY A 37 1.98 1.04 -10.64
CA GLY A 37 2.55 0.46 -11.86
C GLY A 37 1.64 -0.46 -12.65
N HIS A 38 0.46 -0.87 -12.15
CA HIS A 38 -0.40 -1.80 -12.90
C HIS A 38 -1.92 -1.57 -12.74
N GLU A 39 -2.36 -0.81 -11.74
CA GLU A 39 -3.75 -0.32 -11.57
C GLU A 39 -3.80 1.18 -11.26
N TYR A 40 -2.67 1.74 -10.83
CA TYR A 40 -2.47 3.14 -10.51
C TYR A 40 -1.13 3.57 -11.10
N VAL A 41 -1.10 4.74 -11.72
CA VAL A 41 0.12 5.36 -12.26
C VAL A 41 0.11 6.86 -11.96
N ALA A 42 1.29 7.47 -11.94
CA ALA A 42 1.46 8.91 -11.88
C ALA A 42 1.90 9.42 -13.25
N ILE A 43 1.43 10.61 -13.62
CA ILE A 43 1.78 11.30 -14.86
C ILE A 43 2.40 12.65 -14.48
N SER A 44 3.61 12.93 -14.96
CA SER A 44 4.29 14.21 -14.74
C SER A 44 3.74 15.31 -15.67
N PRO A 45 4.06 16.60 -15.43
CA PRO A 45 3.69 17.68 -16.34
C PRO A 45 4.27 17.55 -17.76
N SER A 46 5.41 16.86 -17.91
CA SER A 46 6.01 16.54 -19.22
C SER A 46 5.30 15.39 -19.94
N GLY A 47 4.27 14.79 -19.33
CA GLY A 47 3.54 13.63 -19.84
C GLY A 47 4.20 12.29 -19.51
N ASP A 48 5.30 12.26 -18.76
CA ASP A 48 6.00 11.02 -18.42
C ASP A 48 5.20 10.19 -17.40
N VAL A 49 5.07 8.90 -17.66
CA VAL A 49 4.30 7.97 -16.84
C VAL A 49 5.24 7.19 -15.91
N TYR A 50 4.89 7.12 -14.63
CA TYR A 50 5.62 6.40 -13.60
C TYR A 50 4.68 5.52 -12.75
N PRO A 51 5.19 4.47 -12.07
CA PRO A 51 4.37 3.57 -11.26
C PRO A 51 3.60 4.27 -10.14
N CYS A 52 4.19 5.28 -9.50
CA CYS A 52 3.53 6.16 -8.56
C CYS A 52 4.30 7.47 -8.44
N HIS A 53 3.76 8.43 -7.67
CA HIS A 53 4.38 9.75 -7.51
C HIS A 53 5.78 9.69 -6.88
N GLN A 54 6.10 8.65 -6.10
CA GLN A 54 7.42 8.49 -5.46
C GLN A 54 8.53 8.11 -6.45
N PHE A 55 8.18 7.64 -7.65
CA PHE A 55 9.15 7.27 -8.69
C PHE A 55 9.31 8.34 -9.77
N VAL A 56 8.55 9.43 -9.71
CA VAL A 56 8.64 10.53 -10.68
C VAL A 56 10.05 11.14 -10.63
N GLY A 57 10.70 11.24 -11.79
CA GLY A 57 12.08 11.73 -11.93
C GLY A 57 13.15 10.65 -11.88
N ASN A 58 12.79 9.37 -11.66
CA ASN A 58 13.72 8.26 -11.82
C ASN A 58 13.50 7.56 -13.17
N GLU A 59 14.39 7.81 -14.14
CA GLU A 59 14.27 7.28 -15.51
C GLU A 59 14.20 5.74 -15.58
N ASP A 60 14.76 5.02 -14.61
CA ASP A 60 14.67 3.55 -14.54
C ASP A 60 13.21 3.07 -14.42
N PHE A 61 12.36 3.88 -13.80
CA PHE A 61 10.94 3.59 -13.58
C PHE A 61 10.02 4.29 -14.57
N LYS A 62 10.56 5.00 -15.57
CA LYS A 62 9.74 5.65 -16.58
C LYS A 62 9.07 4.59 -17.45
N MET A 63 7.74 4.52 -17.38
CA MET A 63 6.91 3.55 -18.08
C MET A 63 6.54 3.98 -19.49
N GLY A 64 6.62 5.28 -19.81
CA GLY A 64 6.22 5.80 -21.11
C GLY A 64 5.97 7.31 -21.06
N ASN A 65 5.41 7.87 -22.12
CA ASN A 65 4.97 9.28 -22.15
C ASN A 65 3.66 9.42 -22.94
N ILE A 66 2.65 10.04 -22.34
CA ILE A 66 1.30 10.15 -22.93
C ILE A 66 1.20 11.16 -24.09
N MET A 67 2.20 12.04 -24.25
CA MET A 67 2.26 13.06 -25.30
C MET A 67 3.05 12.59 -26.53
N LYS A 68 3.60 11.38 -26.50
CA LYS A 68 4.33 10.73 -27.60
C LYS A 68 3.57 9.48 -28.06
N ASP A 69 4.12 8.73 -29.01
CA ASP A 69 3.61 7.38 -29.30
C ASP A 69 3.64 6.56 -28.00
N PHE A 70 2.44 6.28 -27.49
CA PHE A 70 2.26 5.77 -26.14
C PHE A 70 2.42 4.25 -26.11
N GLU A 71 3.65 3.81 -25.84
CA GLU A 71 3.94 2.44 -25.47
C GLU A 71 4.25 2.37 -23.97
N VAL A 72 3.44 1.59 -23.24
CA VAL A 72 3.70 1.31 -21.83
C VAL A 72 4.77 0.23 -21.75
N LYS A 73 5.85 0.48 -21.00
CA LYS A 73 6.81 -0.55 -20.61
C LYS A 73 6.10 -1.61 -19.76
N GLU A 74 5.64 -2.66 -20.43
CA GLU A 74 4.93 -3.76 -19.79
C GLU A 74 5.78 -4.46 -18.73
N ASP A 75 7.11 -4.48 -18.90
CA ASP A 75 8.02 -5.15 -17.97
C ASP A 75 7.99 -4.50 -16.60
N THR A 76 8.05 -3.17 -16.53
CA THR A 76 7.89 -2.43 -15.26
C THR A 76 6.51 -2.73 -14.64
N ALA A 77 5.44 -2.73 -15.44
CA ALA A 77 4.11 -3.07 -14.93
C ALA A 77 4.03 -4.51 -14.38
N LYS A 78 4.64 -5.47 -15.08
CA LYS A 78 4.73 -6.88 -14.66
C LYS A 78 5.55 -7.04 -13.38
N GLU A 79 6.66 -6.32 -13.23
CA GLU A 79 7.48 -6.32 -12.02
C GLU A 79 6.71 -5.81 -10.80
N PHE A 80 6.04 -4.66 -10.93
CA PHE A 80 5.23 -4.10 -9.85
C PHE A 80 4.07 -5.02 -9.48
N LYS A 81 3.40 -5.62 -10.47
CA LYS A 81 2.33 -6.60 -10.24
C LYS A 81 2.82 -7.85 -9.50
N LYS A 82 4.05 -8.29 -9.76
CA LYS A 82 4.68 -9.43 -9.07
C LYS A 82 5.14 -9.08 -7.65
N ALA A 83 5.29 -7.81 -7.30
CA ALA A 83 5.77 -7.38 -5.98
C ALA A 83 4.68 -7.47 -4.88
N HIS A 84 3.90 -8.54 -4.82
CA HIS A 84 2.80 -8.74 -3.87
C HIS A 84 3.18 -9.67 -2.69
N ILE A 85 2.32 -9.77 -1.67
CA ILE A 85 2.57 -10.51 -0.41
C ILE A 85 3.03 -11.97 -0.58
N TYR A 86 2.58 -12.68 -1.62
CA TYR A 86 3.02 -14.06 -1.87
C TYR A 86 4.41 -14.18 -2.51
N ASN A 87 5.02 -13.09 -2.97
CA ASN A 87 6.35 -13.08 -3.58
C ASN A 87 7.40 -12.44 -2.67
N LYS A 88 7.00 -11.94 -1.50
CA LYS A 88 7.90 -11.40 -0.47
C LYS A 88 8.06 -12.44 0.64
N PRO A 89 9.24 -13.08 0.82
CA PRO A 89 9.43 -14.13 1.82
C PRO A 89 8.98 -13.73 3.24
N GLU A 90 9.35 -12.52 3.68
CA GLU A 90 8.95 -12.00 5.00
C GLU A 90 7.43 -11.82 5.16
N CYS A 91 6.71 -11.50 4.07
CA CYS A 91 5.26 -11.35 4.13
C CYS A 91 4.54 -12.69 4.21
N LYS A 92 5.12 -13.79 3.69
CA LYS A 92 4.53 -15.13 3.77
C LYS A 92 4.37 -15.59 5.22
N GLU A 93 5.26 -15.17 6.12
CA GLU A 93 5.21 -15.53 7.53
C GLU A 93 4.54 -14.43 8.41
N CYS A 94 4.08 -13.33 7.80
CA CYS A 94 3.55 -12.19 8.54
C CYS A 94 2.04 -12.30 8.81
N TRP A 95 1.64 -12.21 10.09
CA TRP A 95 0.23 -12.21 10.50
C TRP A 95 -0.58 -11.03 9.91
N ALA A 96 0.09 -9.91 9.65
CA ALA A 96 -0.54 -8.67 9.18
C ALA A 96 -0.66 -8.58 7.65
N ARG A 97 -0.21 -9.58 6.89
CA ARG A 97 -0.05 -9.50 5.42
C ARG A 97 -1.34 -9.12 4.68
N PHE A 98 -2.49 -9.60 5.14
CA PHE A 98 -3.80 -9.31 4.53
C PHE A 98 -4.43 -8.00 4.99
N TYR A 99 -3.82 -7.32 5.96
CA TYR A 99 -4.19 -5.97 6.38
C TYR A 99 -3.30 -4.91 5.71
N CYS A 100 -2.01 -5.18 5.52
CA CYS A 100 -1.06 -4.21 4.96
C CYS A 100 -0.78 -4.39 3.46
N SER A 101 -1.16 -5.52 2.87
CA SER A 101 -0.96 -5.84 1.44
C SER A 101 0.49 -5.77 0.93
N GLY A 102 1.48 -5.91 1.82
CA GLY A 102 2.91 -5.95 1.44
C GLY A 102 3.64 -4.60 1.49
N GLY A 103 2.97 -3.55 1.99
CA GLY A 103 3.59 -2.25 2.25
C GLY A 103 3.77 -1.37 1.00
N CYS A 104 4.59 -0.34 1.13
CA CYS A 104 4.85 0.63 0.06
C CYS A 104 6.02 0.16 -0.82
N GLN A 105 5.76 -0.08 -2.11
CA GLN A 105 6.81 -0.52 -3.06
C GLN A 105 7.94 0.50 -3.18
N ALA A 106 7.63 1.80 -3.12
CA ALA A 106 8.65 2.85 -3.15
C ALA A 106 9.58 2.78 -1.93
N ASN A 107 9.07 2.53 -0.72
CA ASN A 107 9.93 2.36 0.45
C ASN A 107 10.77 1.08 0.33
N ASN A 108 10.16 -0.03 -0.07
CA ASN A 108 10.88 -1.30 -0.26
C ASN A 108 12.06 -1.09 -1.23
N TYR A 109 11.83 -0.46 -2.38
CA TYR A 109 12.89 -0.17 -3.34
C TYR A 109 13.90 0.87 -2.83
N ASN A 110 13.46 1.98 -2.23
CA ASN A 110 14.36 3.04 -1.81
C ASN A 110 15.36 2.58 -0.74
N PHE A 111 14.93 1.73 0.19
CA PHE A 111 15.76 1.23 1.28
C PHE A 111 16.52 -0.06 0.95
N ASN A 112 15.98 -0.92 0.08
CA ASN A 112 16.57 -2.25 -0.18
C ASN A 112 17.04 -2.46 -1.62
N LYS A 113 16.73 -1.53 -2.55
CA LYS A 113 16.93 -1.67 -4.01
C LYS A 113 16.22 -2.86 -4.64
N ASP A 114 15.30 -3.48 -3.90
CA ASP A 114 14.45 -4.58 -4.33
C ASP A 114 13.06 -4.37 -3.72
N MET A 115 12.04 -4.29 -4.58
CA MET A 115 10.66 -4.16 -4.12
C MET A 115 10.20 -5.37 -3.31
N ASN A 116 10.79 -6.56 -3.51
CA ASN A 116 10.40 -7.81 -2.85
C ASN A 116 10.90 -7.92 -1.41
N ILE A 117 11.81 -7.04 -0.99
CA ILE A 117 12.29 -6.95 0.39
C ILE A 117 11.53 -5.82 1.08
N PRO A 118 10.62 -6.12 2.03
CA PRO A 118 9.88 -5.09 2.76
C PRO A 118 10.79 -4.15 3.54
N TYR A 119 10.40 -2.86 3.61
CA TYR A 119 11.05 -1.92 4.52
C TYR A 119 10.69 -2.25 5.99
N SER A 120 11.67 -2.78 6.73
CA SER A 120 11.47 -3.37 8.07
C SER A 120 10.88 -2.41 9.10
N LEU A 121 11.38 -1.17 9.20
CA LEU A 121 10.84 -0.16 10.12
C LEU A 121 9.40 0.20 9.76
N GLY A 122 9.10 0.35 8.46
CA GLY A 122 7.74 0.58 7.98
C GLY A 122 6.80 -0.56 8.35
N CYS A 123 7.27 -1.81 8.26
CA CYS A 123 6.49 -2.98 8.68
C CYS A 123 6.21 -2.97 10.19
N THR A 124 7.19 -2.60 11.02
CA THR A 124 7.01 -2.49 12.48
C THR A 124 5.97 -1.43 12.84
N MET A 125 6.07 -0.23 12.25
CA MET A 125 5.11 0.84 12.48
C MET A 125 3.71 0.46 12.00
N GLN A 126 3.60 -0.19 10.84
CA GLN A 126 2.31 -0.58 10.28
C GLN A 126 1.64 -1.69 11.09
N LYS A 127 2.40 -2.69 11.58
CA LYS A 127 1.88 -3.70 12.51
C LYS A 127 1.33 -3.04 13.77
N LYS A 128 2.05 -2.08 14.35
CA LYS A 128 1.57 -1.38 15.55
C LYS A 128 0.29 -0.59 15.27
N ARG A 129 0.21 0.07 14.11
CA ARG A 129 -1.00 0.78 13.68
C ARG A 129 -2.20 -0.16 13.53
N ILE A 130 -1.99 -1.36 12.96
CA ILE A 130 -3.04 -2.37 12.82
C ILE A 130 -3.50 -2.90 14.18
N GLU A 131 -2.59 -3.17 15.12
CA GLU A 131 -2.95 -3.54 16.50
C GLU A 131 -3.85 -2.48 17.15
N CYS A 132 -3.48 -1.20 17.03
CA CYS A 132 -4.27 -0.10 17.53
C CYS A 132 -5.64 0.00 16.83
N ALA A 133 -5.70 -0.20 15.51
CA ALA A 133 -6.94 -0.18 14.74
C ALA A 133 -7.89 -1.32 15.16
N ILE A 134 -7.38 -2.54 15.30
CA ILE A 134 -8.15 -3.69 15.79
C ILE A 134 -8.67 -3.40 17.20
N THR A 135 -7.81 -2.89 18.09
CA THR A 135 -8.21 -2.56 19.47
C THR A 135 -9.32 -1.50 19.47
N LEU A 136 -9.17 -0.43 18.69
CA LEU A 136 -10.17 0.62 18.57
C LEU A 136 -11.50 0.05 18.08
N LYS A 137 -11.46 -0.76 17.01
CA LYS A 137 -12.65 -1.32 16.39
C LYS A 137 -13.36 -2.30 17.33
N SER A 138 -12.64 -3.20 18.00
CA SER A 138 -13.21 -4.11 19.00
C SER A 138 -13.86 -3.40 20.19
N ASN A 139 -13.40 -2.21 20.55
CA ASN A 139 -13.98 -1.40 21.64
C ASN A 139 -15.14 -0.50 21.20
N THR A 140 -15.46 -0.43 19.90
CA THR A 140 -16.48 0.47 19.33
C THR A 140 -17.47 -0.27 18.41
N MET A 141 -17.35 -1.59 18.25
CA MET A 141 -18.25 -2.40 17.42
C MET A 141 -19.53 -2.85 18.13
N ASN A 142 -19.56 -2.78 19.46
CA ASN A 142 -20.67 -3.29 20.29
C ASN A 142 -21.59 -2.17 20.83
N ASP A 143 -21.32 -0.92 20.44
CA ASP A 143 -22.19 0.24 20.68
C ASP A 143 -23.05 0.48 19.42
#